data_AF-A0A2N1R9P4-F1
#
_entry.id   AF-A0A2N1R9P4-F1
#
_cell.length_a   1.000
_cell.length_b   1.000
_cell.length_c   1.000
_cell.angle_alpha   90.00
_cell.angle_beta   90.00
_cell.angle_gamma   90.00
#
_symmetry.space_group_name_H-M   'P 1'
#
loop_
_entity.id
_entity.type
_entity.pdbx_description
1 polymer ?
#
loop_
_entity_poly.entity_id
_entity_poly.type
_entity_poly.pdbx_seq_one_letter_code
_entity_poly.pdbx_strand_id
1 'polypeptide(L)'
;MCVAFQGLSRIHYEWNDLEKAGTYAEQGLVLARQYDGTVDRYLSCEVFMAKLEMEKGNLESAGERLAQVEQIALENRFLHRIQEIKTALALLQLRMGRIPESAGLPPLLQTRILLAQGQGEAAAGLLDSWTAEVQSQEDQRLRALALSVIVRESNGNHKAALDALEASLKLALPGGFLRLFVDEGPLMRKLVQEAHEQGMLTEYTDRILAAFTEASAGTVKVAETETARRNQALLSNREHEVLVHLATGLSNQDVADKLFISPYTVKVHVRNIFDKLGTPSRTAAVSKARSLGLLP
;
A
#
# COMPACT_ATOMS: atom_id res chain seq x y z
N MET A 1 -5.80 12.33 19.89
CA MET A 1 -5.79 12.71 18.46
C MET A 1 -5.18 11.65 17.54
N CYS A 2 -3.98 11.12 17.82
CA CYS A 2 -3.38 10.03 17.01
C CYS A 2 -4.30 8.81 16.79
N VAL A 3 -5.01 8.34 17.82
CA VAL A 3 -5.92 7.18 17.72
C VAL A 3 -7.10 7.44 16.78
N ALA A 4 -7.59 8.68 16.71
CA ALA A 4 -8.68 9.05 15.81
C ALA A 4 -8.22 8.98 14.34
N PHE A 5 -7.02 9.49 14.05
CA PHE A 5 -6.42 9.38 12.72
C PHE A 5 -6.12 7.93 12.31
N GLN A 6 -5.68 7.09 13.24
CA GLN A 6 -5.55 5.65 13.00
C GLN A 6 -6.91 5.02 12.65
N GLY A 7 -7.97 5.36 13.39
CA GLY A 7 -9.33 4.92 13.07
C GLY A 7 -9.78 5.36 11.67
N LEU A 8 -9.63 6.64 11.34
CA LEU A 8 -9.98 7.19 10.02
C LEU A 8 -9.19 6.53 8.90
N SER A 9 -7.88 6.35 9.07
CA SER A 9 -7.04 5.69 8.08
C SER A 9 -7.50 4.27 7.76
N ARG A 10 -7.92 3.50 8.79
CA ARG A 10 -8.46 2.16 8.63
C ARG A 10 -9.82 2.16 7.94
N ILE A 11 -10.71 3.09 8.29
CA ILE A 11 -12.03 3.19 7.64
C ILE A 11 -11.89 3.52 6.14
N HIS A 12 -11.08 4.53 5.82
CA HIS A 12 -10.83 4.90 4.42
C HIS A 12 -10.13 3.78 3.64
N TYR A 13 -9.26 3.01 4.30
CA TYR A 13 -8.71 1.79 3.72
C TYR A 13 -9.82 0.81 3.37
N GLU A 14 -10.72 0.47 4.29
CA GLU A 14 -11.80 -0.49 4.01
C GLU A 14 -12.70 -0.04 2.83
N TRP A 15 -12.83 1.27 2.60
CA TRP A 15 -13.53 1.86 1.46
C TRP A 15 -12.73 1.96 0.14
N ASN A 16 -11.50 1.45 0.11
CA ASN A 16 -10.55 1.57 -1.00
C ASN A 16 -10.10 3.02 -1.32
N ASP A 17 -10.33 3.98 -0.43
CA ASP A 17 -9.80 5.35 -0.54
C ASP A 17 -8.37 5.42 0.00
N LEU A 18 -7.42 4.82 -0.75
CA LEU A 18 -6.02 4.67 -0.32
C LEU A 18 -5.29 6.01 -0.17
N GLU A 19 -5.71 7.04 -0.89
CA GLU A 19 -5.12 8.38 -0.78
C GLU A 19 -5.51 9.05 0.54
N LYS A 20 -6.80 9.07 0.89
CA LYS A 20 -7.22 9.59 2.20
C LYS A 20 -6.72 8.71 3.35
N ALA A 21 -6.69 7.39 3.17
CA ALA A 21 -6.12 6.48 4.15
C ALA A 21 -4.65 6.83 4.45
N GLY A 22 -3.85 7.08 3.40
CA GLY A 22 -2.46 7.53 3.54
C GLY A 22 -2.34 8.90 4.21
N THR A 23 -3.16 9.87 3.80
CA THR A 23 -3.17 11.22 4.38
C THR A 23 -3.42 11.18 5.89
N TYR A 24 -4.43 10.41 6.33
CA TYR A 24 -4.73 10.27 7.75
C TYR A 24 -3.65 9.49 8.51
N ALA A 25 -3.05 8.47 7.89
CA ALA A 25 -1.94 7.72 8.48
C ALA A 25 -0.72 8.63 8.70
N GLU A 26 -0.37 9.48 7.74
CA GLU A 26 0.71 10.47 7.85
C GLU A 26 0.43 11.50 8.95
N GLN A 27 -0.79 12.04 9.02
CA GLN A 27 -1.19 12.95 10.08
C GLN A 27 -1.09 12.29 11.47
N GLY A 28 -1.52 11.03 11.58
CA GLY A 28 -1.37 10.22 12.78
C GLY A 28 0.10 10.01 13.16
N LEU A 29 0.98 9.75 12.18
CA LEU A 29 2.40 9.57 12.37
C LEU A 29 3.10 10.84 12.86
N VAL A 30 2.83 11.99 12.23
CA VAL A 30 3.38 13.29 12.64
C VAL A 30 3.02 13.58 14.09
N LEU A 31 1.75 13.36 14.47
CA LEU A 31 1.30 13.56 15.85
C LEU A 31 1.89 12.53 16.82
N ALA A 32 2.08 11.27 16.38
CA ALA A 32 2.68 10.25 17.23
C ALA A 32 4.16 10.55 17.54
N ARG A 33 4.91 11.07 16.56
CA ARG A 33 6.32 11.44 16.71
C ARG A 33 6.55 12.69 17.55
N GLN A 34 5.52 13.52 17.77
CA GLN A 34 5.60 14.67 18.70
C GLN A 34 5.71 14.23 20.17
N TYR A 35 5.32 13.00 20.49
CA TYR A 35 5.51 12.41 21.82
C TYR A 35 6.83 11.64 21.83
N ASP A 36 7.85 12.31 22.34
CA ASP A 36 9.25 11.91 22.42
C ASP A 36 9.42 10.42 22.81
N GLY A 37 9.92 9.59 21.87
CA GLY A 37 10.53 8.24 21.94
C GLY A 37 9.94 7.12 22.84
N THR A 38 9.37 7.49 23.97
CA THR A 38 8.72 6.69 25.02
C THR A 38 7.38 6.08 24.59
N VAL A 39 6.77 6.58 23.52
CA VAL A 39 5.46 6.14 23.05
C VAL A 39 5.62 5.35 21.75
N ASP A 40 5.36 4.06 21.85
CA ASP A 40 5.38 3.05 20.78
C ASP A 40 4.36 3.28 19.65
N ARG A 41 3.43 4.22 19.81
CA ARG A 41 2.26 4.40 18.92
C ARG A 41 2.61 4.73 17.47
N TYR A 42 3.73 5.41 17.24
CA TYR A 42 4.15 5.72 15.87
C TYR A 42 4.48 4.44 15.08
N LEU A 43 4.93 3.37 15.74
CA LEU A 43 5.22 2.10 15.09
C LEU A 43 3.97 1.48 14.47
N SER A 44 2.79 1.60 15.09
CA SER A 44 1.54 1.15 14.46
C SER A 44 1.16 1.98 13.24
N CYS A 45 1.46 3.28 13.23
CA CYS A 45 1.28 4.10 12.04
C CYS A 45 2.23 3.66 10.93
N GLU A 46 3.49 3.37 11.26
CA GLU A 46 4.49 2.86 10.30
C GLU A 46 4.10 1.49 9.72
N VAL A 47 3.64 0.56 10.56
CA VAL A 47 3.11 -0.74 10.10
C VAL A 47 1.93 -0.54 9.14
N PHE A 48 1.03 0.39 9.44
CA PHE A 48 -0.08 0.69 8.55
C PHE A 48 0.37 1.34 7.22
N MET A 49 1.39 2.20 7.25
CA MET A 49 2.00 2.75 6.03
C MET A 49 2.62 1.65 5.16
N ALA A 50 3.32 0.68 5.77
CA ALA A 50 3.83 -0.47 5.03
C ALA A 50 2.71 -1.27 4.38
N LYS A 51 1.57 -1.46 5.08
CA LYS A 51 0.39 -2.10 4.50
C LYS A 51 -0.13 -1.32 3.28
N LEU A 52 -0.22 0.00 3.35
CA LEU A 52 -0.62 0.83 2.20
C LEU A 52 0.37 0.73 1.03
N GLU A 53 1.67 0.68 1.31
CA GLU A 53 2.71 0.50 0.30
C GLU A 53 2.59 -0.84 -0.41
N MET A 54 2.34 -1.92 0.33
CA MET A 54 2.06 -3.24 -0.23
C MET A 54 0.88 -3.21 -1.20
N GLU A 55 -0.22 -2.55 -0.81
CA GLU A 55 -1.43 -2.46 -1.64
C GLU A 55 -1.28 -1.53 -2.86
N LYS A 56 -0.24 -0.70 -2.89
CA LYS A 56 0.17 0.10 -4.06
C LYS A 56 1.19 -0.65 -4.94
N GLY A 57 1.62 -1.85 -4.54
CA GLY A 57 2.64 -2.65 -5.24
C GLY A 57 4.08 -2.33 -4.84
N ASN A 58 4.31 -1.44 -3.88
CA ASN A 58 5.65 -1.03 -3.43
C ASN A 58 6.20 -1.99 -2.36
N LEU A 59 6.40 -3.26 -2.73
CA LEU A 59 6.79 -4.32 -1.79
C LEU A 59 8.18 -4.11 -1.16
N GLU A 60 9.13 -3.54 -1.92
CA GLU A 60 10.49 -3.27 -1.42
C GLU A 60 10.48 -2.18 -0.34
N SER A 61 9.87 -1.03 -0.64
CA SER A 61 9.66 0.05 0.34
C SER A 61 8.95 -0.43 1.60
N ALA A 62 7.90 -1.27 1.45
CA ALA A 62 7.19 -1.83 2.59
C ALA A 62 8.10 -2.73 3.44
N GLY A 63 8.98 -3.50 2.81
CA GLY A 63 9.97 -4.34 3.48
C GLY A 63 11.00 -3.52 4.25
N GLU A 64 11.57 -2.49 3.65
CA GLU A 64 12.51 -1.57 4.32
C GLU A 64 11.85 -0.91 5.53
N ARG A 65 10.62 -0.42 5.38
CA ARG A 65 9.85 0.19 6.47
C ARG A 65 9.61 -0.79 7.60
N LEU A 66 9.14 -2.01 7.32
CA LEU A 66 8.88 -3.02 8.35
C LEU A 66 10.16 -3.48 9.05
N ALA A 67 11.28 -3.63 8.34
CA ALA A 67 12.57 -3.97 8.92
C ALA A 67 13.05 -2.88 9.90
N GLN A 68 12.92 -1.60 9.51
CA GLN A 68 13.25 -0.48 10.39
C GLN A 68 12.36 -0.46 11.63
N VAL A 69 11.05 -0.67 11.46
CA VAL A 69 10.09 -0.72 12.57
C VAL A 69 10.39 -1.86 13.54
N GLU A 70 10.73 -3.05 13.03
CA GLU A 70 11.10 -4.21 13.83
C GLU A 70 12.36 -3.93 14.67
N GLN A 71 13.41 -3.40 14.03
CA GLN A 71 14.66 -3.05 14.71
C GLN A 71 14.41 -2.07 15.86
N ILE A 72 13.67 -1.00 15.59
CA ILE A 72 13.34 0.03 16.59
C ILE A 72 12.52 -0.57 17.74
N ALA A 73 11.55 -1.44 17.44
CA ALA A 73 10.74 -2.10 18.46
C ALA A 73 11.57 -2.99 19.38
N LEU A 74 12.56 -3.70 18.84
CA LEU A 74 13.48 -4.54 19.60
C LEU A 74 14.44 -3.71 20.48
N GLU A 75 15.06 -2.67 19.91
CA GLU A 75 15.98 -1.78 20.62
C GLU A 75 15.29 -1.09 21.82
N ASN A 76 14.04 -0.67 21.65
CA ASN A 76 13.26 0.01 22.68
C ASN A 76 12.40 -0.94 23.55
N ARG A 77 12.50 -2.26 23.33
CA ARG A 77 11.75 -3.31 24.06
C ARG A 77 10.23 -3.14 24.04
N PHE A 78 9.67 -2.69 22.92
CA PHE A 78 8.23 -2.63 22.70
C PHE A 78 7.63 -3.99 22.35
N LEU A 79 7.71 -4.93 23.30
CA LEU A 79 7.36 -6.35 23.09
C LEU A 79 5.90 -6.54 22.66
N HIS A 80 4.99 -5.67 23.10
CA HIS A 80 3.57 -5.72 22.71
C HIS A 80 3.32 -5.36 21.24
N ARG A 81 4.29 -4.73 20.55
CA ARG A 81 4.22 -4.40 19.12
C ARG A 81 4.77 -5.48 18.20
N ILE A 82 5.59 -6.38 18.74
CA ILE A 82 6.25 -7.43 17.95
C ILE A 82 5.23 -8.27 17.20
N GLN A 83 4.07 -8.55 17.80
CA GLN A 83 3.02 -9.34 17.15
C GLN A 83 2.40 -8.63 15.92
N GLU A 84 2.16 -7.32 16.03
CA GLU A 84 1.63 -6.49 14.93
C GLU A 84 2.65 -6.45 13.77
N ILE A 85 3.93 -6.27 14.09
CA ILE A 85 5.03 -6.21 13.12
C ILE A 85 5.23 -7.55 12.42
N LYS A 86 5.27 -8.66 13.19
CA LYS A 86 5.37 -10.02 12.64
C LYS A 86 4.20 -10.36 11.71
N THR A 87 3.00 -9.93 12.07
CA THR A 87 1.81 -10.12 11.23
C THR A 87 1.98 -9.39 9.89
N ALA A 88 2.47 -8.15 9.89
CA ALA A 88 2.73 -7.39 8.67
C ALA A 88 3.86 -7.99 7.82
N LEU A 89 4.96 -8.43 8.45
CA LEU A 89 6.07 -9.10 7.78
C LEU A 89 5.63 -10.41 7.11
N ALA A 90 4.83 -11.23 7.80
CA ALA A 90 4.30 -12.46 7.23
C ALA A 90 3.33 -12.19 6.07
N LEU A 91 2.51 -11.13 6.14
CA LEU A 91 1.66 -10.72 5.02
C LEU A 91 2.50 -10.26 3.81
N LEU A 92 3.56 -9.48 4.05
CA LEU A 92 4.50 -9.09 2.99
C LEU A 92 5.14 -10.31 2.32
N GLN A 93 5.58 -11.30 3.11
CA GLN A 93 6.13 -12.55 2.58
C GLN A 93 5.15 -13.27 1.66
N LEU A 94 3.88 -13.40 2.07
CA LEU A 94 2.82 -13.99 1.23
C LEU A 94 2.63 -13.20 -0.09
N ARG A 95 2.64 -11.86 -0.04
CA ARG A 95 2.55 -11.01 -1.24
C ARG A 95 3.75 -11.18 -2.18
N MET A 96 4.93 -11.48 -1.64
CA MET A 96 6.13 -11.82 -2.40
C MET A 96 6.16 -13.28 -2.90
N GLY A 97 5.12 -14.07 -2.63
CA GLY A 97 5.07 -15.50 -2.97
C GLY A 97 5.93 -16.39 -2.09
N ARG A 98 6.36 -15.90 -0.92
CA ARG A 98 7.11 -16.67 0.10
C ARG A 98 6.15 -17.18 1.16
N ILE A 99 6.44 -18.34 1.73
CA ILE A 99 5.62 -18.96 2.78
C ILE A 99 6.26 -18.62 4.14
N PRO A 100 5.64 -17.75 4.96
CA PRO A 100 6.14 -17.41 6.28
C PRO A 100 5.90 -18.54 7.28
N GLU A 101 6.61 -18.49 8.41
CA GLU A 101 6.35 -19.34 9.57
C GLU A 101 5.00 -18.96 10.20
N SER A 102 4.14 -19.94 10.44
CA SER A 102 2.77 -19.70 10.94
C SER A 102 2.68 -19.55 12.46
N ALA A 103 3.70 -19.98 13.21
CA ALA A 103 3.67 -20.07 14.66
C ALA A 103 3.45 -18.69 15.31
N GLY A 104 2.41 -18.60 16.15
CA GLY A 104 2.08 -17.39 16.90
C GLY A 104 1.42 -16.28 16.09
N LEU A 105 1.16 -16.45 14.78
CA LEU A 105 0.44 -15.45 13.97
C LEU A 105 -1.07 -15.45 14.24
N PRO A 106 -1.82 -14.39 13.90
CA PRO A 106 -3.28 -14.38 14.05
C PRO A 106 -3.95 -15.48 13.20
N PRO A 107 -5.08 -16.08 13.66
CA PRO A 107 -5.74 -17.19 12.96
C PRO A 107 -6.04 -16.93 11.49
N LEU A 108 -6.57 -15.74 11.15
CA LEU A 108 -6.84 -15.36 9.75
C LEU A 108 -5.59 -15.38 8.85
N LEU A 109 -4.41 -15.06 9.40
CA LEU A 109 -3.17 -15.09 8.63
C LEU A 109 -2.62 -16.52 8.55
N GLN A 110 -2.72 -17.30 9.62
CA GLN A 110 -2.41 -18.74 9.58
C GLN A 110 -3.25 -19.47 8.54
N THR A 111 -4.56 -19.20 8.45
CA THR A 111 -5.45 -19.74 7.41
C THR A 111 -4.96 -19.38 6.01
N ARG A 112 -4.53 -18.12 5.76
CA ARG A 112 -3.96 -17.72 4.45
C ARG A 112 -2.65 -18.43 4.14
N ILE A 113 -1.81 -18.69 5.15
CA ILE A 113 -0.57 -19.46 4.99
C ILE A 113 -0.87 -20.91 4.61
N LEU A 114 -1.85 -21.55 5.28
CA LEU A 114 -2.30 -22.90 4.96
C LEU A 114 -2.83 -22.99 3.53
N LEU A 115 -3.60 -21.99 3.08
CA LEU A 115 -4.07 -21.90 1.70
C LEU A 115 -2.90 -21.77 0.71
N ALA A 116 -1.91 -20.93 1.01
CA ALA A 116 -0.71 -20.79 0.18
C ALA A 116 0.15 -22.07 0.12
N GLN A 117 0.07 -22.92 1.15
CA GLN A 117 0.69 -24.25 1.20
C GLN A 117 -0.14 -25.34 0.50
N GLY A 118 -1.33 -25.02 -0.02
CA GLY A 118 -2.26 -25.99 -0.62
C GLY A 118 -3.00 -26.87 0.41
N GLN A 119 -2.95 -26.51 1.70
CA GLN A 119 -3.58 -27.26 2.80
C GLN A 119 -5.00 -26.73 3.08
N GLY A 120 -5.89 -26.81 2.09
CA GLY A 120 -7.23 -26.22 2.17
C GLY A 120 -8.13 -26.85 3.25
N GLU A 121 -8.03 -28.15 3.50
CA GLU A 121 -8.81 -28.81 4.57
C GLU A 121 -8.36 -28.36 5.96
N ALA A 122 -7.04 -28.24 6.18
CA ALA A 122 -6.49 -27.71 7.43
C ALA A 122 -6.89 -26.24 7.63
N ALA A 123 -6.88 -25.45 6.55
CA ALA A 123 -7.34 -24.06 6.55
C ALA A 123 -8.81 -23.96 6.96
N ALA A 124 -9.67 -24.86 6.47
CA ALA A 124 -11.08 -24.95 6.85
C ALA A 124 -11.24 -25.30 8.33
N GLY A 125 -10.57 -26.34 8.81
CA GLY A 125 -10.64 -26.74 10.22
C GLY A 125 -10.25 -25.61 11.18
N LEU A 126 -9.17 -24.87 10.86
CA LEU A 126 -8.72 -23.74 11.67
C LEU A 126 -9.71 -22.56 11.64
N LEU A 127 -10.27 -22.25 10.47
CA LEU A 127 -11.21 -21.14 10.34
C LEU A 127 -12.54 -21.44 11.03
N ASP A 128 -13.02 -22.69 10.93
CA ASP A 128 -14.25 -23.14 11.58
C ASP A 128 -14.11 -23.14 13.12
N SER A 129 -12.97 -23.61 13.65
CA SER A 129 -12.72 -23.55 15.10
C SER A 129 -12.70 -22.12 15.60
N TRP A 130 -12.03 -21.22 14.89
CA TRP A 130 -11.91 -19.83 15.31
C TRP A 130 -13.23 -19.06 15.18
N THR A 131 -14.02 -19.27 14.11
CA THR A 131 -15.32 -18.62 13.97
C THR A 131 -16.31 -19.02 15.07
N ALA A 132 -16.20 -20.23 15.62
CA ALA A 132 -16.97 -20.65 16.79
C ALA A 132 -16.59 -19.87 18.06
N GLU A 133 -15.32 -19.50 18.23
CA GLU A 133 -14.82 -18.74 19.38
C GLU A 133 -15.22 -17.26 19.32
N VAL A 134 -15.29 -16.66 18.12
CA VAL A 134 -15.48 -15.22 17.95
C VAL A 134 -16.91 -14.84 17.52
N GLN A 135 -17.92 -15.63 17.89
CA GLN A 135 -19.31 -15.38 17.49
C GLN A 135 -19.84 -13.98 17.87
N SER A 136 -19.28 -13.36 18.91
CA SER A 136 -19.72 -12.07 19.45
C SER A 136 -19.01 -10.85 18.85
N GLN A 137 -17.97 -11.01 18.01
CA GLN A 137 -17.26 -9.86 17.40
C GLN A 137 -17.56 -9.76 15.91
N GLU A 138 -18.42 -8.81 15.55
CA GLU A 138 -18.97 -8.66 14.20
C GLU A 138 -17.89 -8.41 13.12
N ASP A 139 -16.87 -7.58 13.40
CA ASP A 139 -15.78 -7.30 12.44
C ASP A 139 -14.94 -8.55 12.12
N GLN A 140 -14.55 -9.29 13.17
CA GLN A 140 -13.75 -10.51 13.01
C GLN A 140 -14.56 -11.60 12.29
N ARG A 141 -15.85 -11.71 12.59
CA ARG A 141 -16.76 -12.63 11.92
C ARG A 141 -16.90 -12.30 10.43
N LEU A 142 -16.99 -11.02 10.08
CA LEU A 142 -17.09 -10.60 8.68
C LEU A 142 -15.80 -10.93 7.89
N ARG A 143 -14.63 -10.69 8.49
CA ARG A 143 -13.33 -11.10 7.91
C ARG A 143 -13.21 -12.62 7.75
N ALA A 144 -13.67 -13.38 8.72
CA ALA A 144 -13.70 -14.83 8.65
C ALA A 144 -14.60 -15.32 7.50
N LEU A 145 -15.79 -14.72 7.35
CA LEU A 145 -16.75 -15.10 6.33
C LEU A 145 -16.19 -14.82 4.93
N ALA A 146 -15.55 -13.66 4.71
CA ALA A 146 -14.87 -13.35 3.45
C ALA A 146 -13.75 -14.36 3.14
N LEU A 147 -12.90 -14.69 4.13
CA LEU A 147 -11.83 -15.69 3.92
C LEU A 147 -12.39 -17.11 3.68
N SER A 148 -13.55 -17.45 4.26
CA SER A 148 -14.18 -18.76 4.06
C SER A 148 -14.56 -19.03 2.60
N VAL A 149 -14.81 -17.98 1.81
CA VAL A 149 -15.05 -18.06 0.37
C VAL A 149 -13.85 -18.72 -0.32
N ILE A 150 -12.64 -18.23 -0.04
CA ILE A 150 -11.39 -18.73 -0.61
C ILE A 150 -11.10 -20.15 -0.14
N VAL A 151 -11.35 -20.43 1.14
CA VAL A 151 -11.16 -21.76 1.71
C VAL A 151 -12.05 -22.79 1.01
N ARG A 152 -13.34 -22.48 0.84
CA ARG A 152 -14.31 -23.38 0.20
C ARG A 152 -13.98 -23.61 -1.27
N GLU A 153 -13.60 -22.55 -1.99
CA GLU A 153 -13.20 -22.64 -3.39
C GLU A 153 -11.93 -23.49 -3.54
N SER A 154 -10.93 -23.30 -2.66
CA SER A 154 -9.69 -24.09 -2.67
C SER A 154 -9.92 -25.57 -2.38
N ASN A 155 -11.01 -25.90 -1.67
CA ASN A 155 -11.45 -27.27 -1.40
C ASN A 155 -12.37 -27.84 -2.48
N GLY A 156 -12.56 -27.13 -3.60
CA GLY A 156 -13.41 -27.57 -4.72
C GLY A 156 -14.92 -27.43 -4.46
N ASN A 157 -15.32 -26.79 -3.35
CA ASN A 157 -16.72 -26.61 -2.97
C ASN A 157 -17.28 -25.31 -3.53
N HIS A 158 -17.27 -25.17 -4.85
CA HIS A 158 -17.59 -23.93 -5.56
C HIS A 158 -18.94 -23.32 -5.20
N LYS A 159 -20.00 -24.15 -5.17
CA LYS A 159 -21.34 -23.69 -4.75
C LYS A 159 -21.34 -23.10 -3.33
N ALA A 160 -20.67 -23.77 -2.40
CA ALA A 160 -20.58 -23.30 -1.02
C ALA A 160 -19.73 -22.02 -0.91
N ALA A 161 -18.77 -21.81 -1.82
CA ALA A 161 -18.00 -20.58 -1.91
C ALA A 161 -18.88 -19.41 -2.38
N LEU A 162 -19.71 -19.60 -3.42
CA LEU A 162 -20.68 -18.59 -3.88
C LEU A 162 -21.74 -18.27 -2.82
N ASP A 163 -22.27 -19.27 -2.11
CA ASP A 163 -23.22 -19.06 -1.01
C ASP A 163 -22.58 -18.24 0.13
N ALA A 164 -21.32 -18.53 0.47
CA ALA A 164 -20.56 -17.75 1.46
C ALA A 164 -20.28 -16.32 0.97
N LEU A 165 -19.97 -16.17 -0.33
CA LEU A 165 -19.72 -14.88 -0.94
C LEU A 165 -20.97 -14.01 -0.87
N GLU A 166 -22.13 -14.53 -1.24
CA GLU A 166 -23.41 -13.81 -1.13
C GLU A 166 -23.66 -13.32 0.30
N ALA A 167 -23.49 -14.20 1.30
CA ALA A 167 -23.67 -13.85 2.70
C ALA A 167 -22.71 -12.74 3.15
N SER A 168 -21.43 -12.83 2.75
CA SER A 168 -20.43 -11.81 3.08
C SER A 168 -20.68 -10.48 2.40
N LEU A 169 -21.10 -10.46 1.13
CA LEU A 169 -21.43 -9.24 0.40
C LEU A 169 -22.61 -8.52 1.04
N LYS A 170 -23.67 -9.24 1.43
CA LYS A 170 -24.84 -8.66 2.11
C LYS A 170 -24.47 -8.00 3.44
N LEU A 171 -23.56 -8.62 4.22
CA LEU A 171 -23.11 -8.07 5.50
C LEU A 171 -22.14 -6.90 5.34
N ALA A 172 -21.30 -6.91 4.30
CA ALA A 172 -20.34 -5.84 4.05
C ALA A 172 -20.96 -4.60 3.38
N LEU A 173 -22.06 -4.76 2.64
CA LEU A 173 -22.69 -3.71 1.85
C LEU A 173 -23.06 -2.45 2.66
N PRO A 174 -23.72 -2.53 3.83
CA PRO A 174 -24.05 -1.34 4.61
C PRO A 174 -22.83 -0.53 5.05
N GLY A 175 -21.70 -1.22 5.28
CA GLY A 175 -20.42 -0.61 5.63
C GLY A 175 -19.59 -0.18 4.42
N GLY A 176 -19.93 -0.65 3.22
CA GLY A 176 -19.21 -0.37 1.98
C GLY A 176 -17.78 -0.94 1.93
N PHE A 177 -17.51 -2.06 2.61
CA PHE A 177 -16.16 -2.61 2.76
C PHE A 177 -15.67 -3.33 1.50
N LEU A 178 -14.89 -2.64 0.68
CA LEU A 178 -14.31 -3.17 -0.56
C LEU A 178 -13.02 -3.95 -0.28
N ARG A 179 -12.13 -3.44 0.59
CA ARG A 179 -10.82 -4.07 0.83
C ARG A 179 -10.89 -5.44 1.48
N LEU A 180 -11.96 -5.70 2.24
CA LEU A 180 -12.31 -7.02 2.74
C LEU A 180 -12.25 -8.12 1.66
N PHE A 181 -12.65 -7.79 0.43
CA PHE A 181 -12.63 -8.72 -0.71
C PHE A 181 -11.37 -8.55 -1.56
N VAL A 182 -10.98 -7.30 -1.83
CA VAL A 182 -9.84 -6.99 -2.70
C VAL A 182 -8.53 -7.59 -2.16
N ASP A 183 -8.34 -7.56 -0.83
CA ASP A 183 -7.12 -8.04 -0.20
C ASP A 183 -6.94 -9.56 -0.29
N GLU A 184 -8.02 -10.32 -0.53
CA GLU A 184 -7.98 -11.78 -0.73
C GLU A 184 -7.48 -12.18 -2.12
N GLY A 185 -7.40 -11.22 -3.05
CA GLY A 185 -6.63 -11.37 -4.28
C GLY A 185 -7.38 -12.05 -5.45
N PRO A 186 -6.64 -12.66 -6.40
CA PRO A 186 -7.18 -13.02 -7.71
C PRO A 186 -8.31 -14.05 -7.69
N LEU A 187 -8.29 -15.00 -6.74
CA LEU A 187 -9.35 -16.00 -6.64
C LEU A 187 -10.67 -15.35 -6.20
N MET A 188 -10.62 -14.42 -5.24
CA MET A 188 -11.78 -13.63 -4.84
C MET A 188 -12.33 -12.82 -6.01
N ARG A 189 -11.45 -12.18 -6.80
CA ARG A 189 -11.85 -11.41 -7.98
C ARG A 189 -12.67 -12.25 -8.96
N LYS A 190 -12.24 -13.49 -9.24
CA LYS A 190 -12.96 -14.40 -10.15
C LYS A 190 -14.36 -14.71 -9.63
N LEU A 191 -14.49 -15.03 -8.35
CA LEU A 191 -15.78 -15.35 -7.74
C LEU A 191 -16.71 -14.12 -7.67
N VAL A 192 -16.17 -12.94 -7.39
CA VAL A 192 -16.94 -11.68 -7.42
C VAL A 192 -17.40 -11.37 -8.85
N GLN A 193 -16.56 -11.62 -9.85
CA GLN A 193 -16.94 -11.45 -11.26
C GLN A 193 -18.07 -12.40 -11.65
N GLU A 194 -17.97 -13.67 -11.28
CA GLU A 194 -19.04 -14.64 -11.52
C GLU A 194 -20.34 -14.25 -10.81
N ALA A 195 -20.27 -13.84 -9.54
CA ALA A 195 -21.43 -13.36 -8.80
C ALA A 195 -22.07 -12.13 -9.48
N HIS A 196 -21.26 -11.21 -10.00
CA HIS A 196 -21.73 -10.06 -10.78
C HIS A 196 -22.47 -10.50 -12.06
N GLU A 197 -21.88 -11.44 -12.82
CA GLU A 197 -22.48 -11.99 -14.05
C GLU A 197 -23.80 -12.73 -13.76
N GLN A 198 -23.95 -13.31 -12.57
CA GLN A 198 -25.19 -13.92 -12.07
C GLN A 198 -26.21 -12.90 -11.52
N GLY A 199 -25.92 -11.59 -11.57
CA GLY A 199 -26.81 -10.53 -11.12
C GLY A 199 -26.82 -10.28 -9.61
N MET A 200 -25.84 -10.82 -8.86
CA MET A 200 -25.77 -10.67 -7.42
C MET A 200 -25.20 -9.30 -7.04
N LEU A 201 -26.03 -8.48 -6.36
CA LEU A 201 -25.63 -7.17 -5.81
C LEU A 201 -24.78 -6.35 -6.79
N THR A 202 -25.25 -6.23 -8.04
CA THR A 202 -24.46 -5.79 -9.21
C THR A 202 -23.70 -4.47 -8.97
N GLU A 203 -24.33 -3.46 -8.41
CA GLU A 203 -23.68 -2.17 -8.10
C GLU A 203 -22.51 -2.33 -7.12
N TYR A 204 -22.64 -3.22 -6.14
CA TYR A 204 -21.61 -3.46 -5.14
C TYR A 204 -20.47 -4.32 -5.68
N THR A 205 -20.81 -5.38 -6.43
CA THR A 205 -19.81 -6.23 -7.08
C THR A 205 -19.03 -5.46 -8.14
N ASP A 206 -19.66 -4.53 -8.86
CA ASP A 206 -18.99 -3.58 -9.78
C ASP A 206 -17.95 -2.73 -9.07
N ARG A 207 -18.30 -2.15 -7.92
CA ARG A 207 -17.37 -1.34 -7.11
C ARG A 207 -16.18 -2.16 -6.61
N ILE A 208 -16.41 -3.41 -6.21
CA ILE A 208 -15.33 -4.32 -5.80
C ILE A 208 -14.42 -4.64 -7.00
N LEU A 209 -14.99 -4.95 -8.17
CA LEU A 209 -14.23 -5.25 -9.38
C LEU A 209 -13.41 -4.05 -9.88
N ALA A 210 -13.94 -2.83 -9.78
CA ALA A 210 -13.21 -1.60 -10.05
C ALA A 210 -12.04 -1.40 -9.07
N ALA A 211 -12.23 -1.70 -7.79
CA ALA A 211 -11.15 -1.62 -6.81
C ALA A 211 -10.00 -2.62 -7.10
N PHE A 212 -10.31 -3.81 -7.67
CA PHE A 212 -9.29 -4.75 -8.14
C PHE A 212 -8.48 -4.23 -9.35
N THR A 213 -9.07 -3.43 -10.24
CA THR A 213 -8.34 -2.88 -11.39
C THR A 213 -7.45 -1.70 -10.99
N GLU A 214 -7.90 -0.85 -10.06
CA GLU A 214 -7.08 0.23 -9.49
C GLU A 214 -5.85 -0.30 -8.74
N ALA A 215 -6.00 -1.38 -7.97
CA ALA A 215 -4.87 -2.05 -7.30
C ALA A 215 -3.85 -2.61 -8.32
N SER A 216 -4.32 -3.10 -9.47
CA SER A 216 -3.46 -3.61 -10.55
C SER A 216 -2.87 -2.50 -11.43
N ALA A 217 -3.39 -1.28 -11.39
CA ALA A 217 -2.82 -0.12 -12.10
C ALA A 217 -1.63 0.50 -11.32
N GLY A 218 -1.52 0.23 -10.02
CA GLY A 218 -0.38 0.62 -9.18
C GLY A 218 0.93 -0.01 -9.64
N THR A 219 0.93 -1.28 -10.06
CA THR A 219 2.14 -2.01 -10.47
C THR A 219 2.76 -1.52 -11.79
N VAL A 220 1.99 -0.88 -12.67
CA VAL A 220 2.51 -0.31 -13.94
C VAL A 220 3.10 1.08 -13.74
N LYS A 221 2.60 1.88 -12.78
CA LYS A 221 3.11 3.23 -12.49
C LYS A 221 4.44 3.26 -11.73
N VAL A 222 4.81 2.18 -11.03
CA VAL A 222 6.03 2.15 -10.16
C VAL A 222 7.32 2.12 -10.97
N ALA A 223 7.35 1.45 -12.13
CA ALA A 223 8.52 1.44 -13.01
C ALA A 223 8.91 2.84 -13.52
N GLU A 224 7.92 3.72 -13.74
CA GLU A 224 8.15 5.12 -14.11
C GLU A 224 8.50 6.00 -12.89
N THR A 225 8.04 5.63 -11.68
CA THR A 225 8.15 6.46 -10.47
C THR A 225 9.45 6.22 -9.68
N GLU A 226 10.04 5.03 -9.70
CA GLU A 226 11.33 4.76 -9.04
C GLU A 226 12.50 5.47 -9.72
N THR A 227 12.48 5.53 -11.05
CA THR A 227 13.42 6.33 -11.84
C THR A 227 13.27 7.82 -11.49
N ALA A 228 12.03 8.32 -11.38
CA ALA A 228 11.75 9.70 -11.00
C ALA A 228 12.17 10.04 -9.55
N ARG A 229 11.99 9.13 -8.58
CA ARG A 229 12.38 9.34 -7.17
C ARG A 229 13.89 9.32 -6.96
N ARG A 230 14.63 8.44 -7.65
CA ARG A 230 16.11 8.44 -7.60
C ARG A 230 16.69 9.72 -8.22
N ASN A 231 15.96 10.31 -9.17
CA ASN A 231 16.31 11.52 -9.89
C ASN A 231 16.00 12.82 -9.11
N GLN A 232 14.97 12.81 -8.25
CA GLN A 232 14.63 13.92 -7.35
C GLN A 232 15.63 14.10 -6.19
N ALA A 233 16.49 13.13 -5.90
CA ALA A 233 17.53 13.26 -4.87
C ALA A 233 18.72 14.14 -5.33
N LEU A 234 18.91 14.34 -6.64
CA LEU A 234 20.06 15.09 -7.20
C LEU A 234 19.77 16.57 -7.44
N LEU A 235 18.53 16.92 -7.76
CA LEU A 235 18.09 18.30 -8.03
C LEU A 235 16.77 18.56 -7.29
N SER A 236 16.61 19.73 -6.71
CA SER A 236 15.33 20.16 -6.15
C SER A 236 14.27 20.27 -7.26
N ASN A 237 12.99 20.18 -6.91
CA ASN A 237 11.87 20.32 -7.85
C ASN A 237 12.02 21.57 -8.74
N ARG A 238 12.46 22.69 -8.15
CA ARG A 238 12.63 23.95 -8.86
C ARG A 238 13.82 23.94 -9.82
N GLU A 239 14.90 23.26 -9.47
CA GLU A 239 16.06 23.07 -10.36
C GLU A 239 15.73 22.13 -11.51
N HIS A 240 14.89 21.12 -11.26
CA HIS A 240 14.42 20.21 -12.29
C HIS A 240 13.52 20.92 -13.32
N GLU A 241 12.55 21.72 -12.87
CA GLU A 241 11.70 22.55 -13.76
C GLU A 241 12.55 23.48 -14.64
N VAL A 242 13.55 24.14 -14.05
CA VAL A 242 14.48 24.99 -14.80
C VAL A 242 15.24 24.13 -15.82
N LEU A 243 15.81 22.98 -15.43
CA LEU A 243 16.57 22.09 -16.31
C LEU A 243 15.76 21.58 -17.51
N VAL A 244 14.47 21.24 -17.31
CA VAL A 244 13.55 20.85 -18.40
C VAL A 244 13.43 21.96 -19.43
N HIS A 245 13.26 23.21 -18.98
CA HIS A 245 13.20 24.35 -19.89
C HIS A 245 14.54 24.69 -20.55
N LEU A 246 15.68 24.46 -19.86
CA LEU A 246 17.01 24.58 -20.49
C LEU A 246 17.18 23.55 -21.62
N ALA A 247 16.65 22.34 -21.45
CA ALA A 247 16.75 21.25 -22.42
C ALA A 247 15.96 21.52 -23.70
N THR A 248 14.90 22.33 -23.63
CA THR A 248 14.13 22.77 -24.81
C THR A 248 14.74 23.98 -25.51
N GLY A 249 15.92 24.45 -25.07
CA GLY A 249 16.66 25.55 -25.71
C GLY A 249 16.19 26.95 -25.31
N LEU A 250 15.32 27.09 -24.31
CA LEU A 250 14.82 28.39 -23.85
C LEU A 250 15.92 29.24 -23.21
N SER A 251 15.90 30.55 -23.42
CA SER A 251 16.82 31.48 -22.76
C SER A 251 16.45 31.67 -21.29
N ASN A 252 17.36 32.20 -20.46
CA ASN A 252 17.07 32.41 -19.04
C ASN A 252 15.94 33.44 -18.83
N GLN A 253 15.71 34.32 -19.80
CA GLN A 253 14.59 35.26 -19.79
C GLN A 253 13.27 34.51 -20.03
N ASP A 254 13.22 33.64 -21.05
CA ASP A 254 12.02 32.86 -21.36
C ASP A 254 11.66 31.88 -20.22
N VAL A 255 12.68 31.31 -19.57
CA VAL A 255 12.46 30.46 -18.38
C VAL A 255 11.93 31.28 -17.20
N ALA A 256 12.42 32.50 -17.02
CA ALA A 256 11.93 33.41 -15.99
C ALA A 256 10.45 33.76 -16.22
N ASP A 257 10.09 34.07 -17.46
CA ASP A 257 8.73 34.41 -17.85
C ASP A 257 7.79 33.20 -17.70
N LYS A 258 8.22 31.99 -18.09
CA LYS A 258 7.43 30.75 -17.93
C LYS A 258 7.24 30.33 -16.48
N LEU A 259 8.25 30.52 -15.65
CA LEU A 259 8.24 30.11 -14.25
C LEU A 259 7.81 31.23 -13.28
N PHE A 260 7.44 32.40 -13.81
CA PHE A 260 7.05 33.60 -13.06
C PHE A 260 8.06 34.00 -11.97
N ILE A 261 9.36 34.00 -12.31
CA ILE A 261 10.45 34.40 -11.41
C ILE A 261 11.43 35.35 -12.11
N SER A 262 12.28 36.02 -11.34
CA SER A 262 13.25 36.94 -11.94
C SER A 262 14.32 36.20 -12.77
N PRO A 263 14.84 36.79 -13.86
CA PRO A 263 15.97 36.24 -14.62
C PRO A 263 17.23 36.02 -13.75
N TYR A 264 17.38 36.81 -12.69
CA TYR A 264 18.42 36.63 -11.69
C TYR A 264 18.24 35.33 -10.91
N THR A 265 17.02 35.03 -10.45
CA THR A 265 16.67 33.77 -9.77
C THR A 265 16.92 32.56 -10.67
N VAL A 266 16.59 32.65 -11.96
CA VAL A 266 16.90 31.60 -12.94
C VAL A 266 18.41 31.37 -13.05
N LYS A 267 19.23 32.43 -13.12
CA LYS A 267 20.70 32.29 -13.14
C LYS A 267 21.24 31.56 -11.91
N VAL A 268 20.67 31.81 -10.73
CA VAL A 268 21.04 31.10 -9.49
C VAL A 268 20.70 29.61 -9.59
N HIS A 269 19.50 29.26 -10.05
CA HIS A 269 19.11 27.86 -10.25
C HIS A 269 20.00 27.16 -11.29
N VAL A 270 20.30 27.81 -12.42
CA VAL A 270 21.21 27.28 -13.47
C VAL A 270 22.59 26.98 -12.90
N ARG A 271 23.14 27.88 -12.08
CA ARG A 271 24.42 27.65 -11.40
C ARG A 271 24.37 26.46 -10.46
N ASN A 272 23.35 26.37 -9.61
CA ASN A 272 23.21 25.24 -8.70
C ASN A 272 23.05 23.91 -9.43
N ILE A 273 22.34 23.90 -10.56
CA ILE A 273 22.24 22.73 -11.45
C ILE A 273 23.62 22.32 -11.96
N PHE A 274 24.43 23.28 -12.43
CA PHE A 274 25.77 23.00 -12.93
C PHE A 274 26.69 22.45 -11.84
N ASP A 275 26.61 23.02 -10.64
CA ASP A 275 27.39 22.57 -9.47
C ASP A 275 26.97 21.16 -9.05
N LYS A 276 25.66 20.89 -8.96
CA LYS A 276 25.11 19.57 -8.57
C LYS A 276 25.35 18.49 -9.62
N LEU A 277 25.33 18.86 -10.90
CA LEU A 277 25.66 17.95 -12.00
C LEU A 277 27.16 17.90 -12.28
N GLY A 278 28.00 18.74 -11.68
CA GLY A 278 29.45 18.79 -11.94
C GLY A 278 29.77 19.05 -13.42
N THR A 279 29.08 20.01 -14.04
CA THR A 279 29.22 20.35 -15.47
C THR A 279 29.47 21.83 -15.68
N PRO A 280 30.35 22.23 -16.62
CA PRO A 280 30.73 23.64 -16.78
C PRO A 280 29.83 24.43 -17.76
N SER A 281 28.88 23.80 -18.45
CA SER A 281 28.08 24.45 -19.49
C SER A 281 26.66 23.89 -19.60
N ARG A 282 25.75 24.70 -20.17
CA ARG A 282 24.34 24.35 -20.41
C ARG A 282 24.22 23.04 -21.20
N THR A 283 24.99 22.90 -22.27
CA THR A 283 24.96 21.72 -23.13
C THR A 283 25.48 20.49 -22.41
N ALA A 284 26.56 20.64 -21.62
CA ALA A 284 27.09 19.54 -20.80
C ALA A 284 26.11 19.11 -19.71
N ALA A 285 25.43 20.07 -19.06
CA ALA A 285 24.41 19.81 -18.05
C ALA A 285 23.22 19.03 -18.63
N VAL A 286 22.69 19.46 -19.79
CA VAL A 286 21.56 18.77 -20.47
C VAL A 286 21.97 17.37 -20.94
N SER A 287 23.16 17.22 -21.51
CA SER A 287 23.67 15.91 -21.93
C SER A 287 23.84 14.95 -20.75
N LYS A 288 24.41 15.44 -19.64
CA LYS A 288 24.59 14.65 -18.43
C LYS A 288 23.24 14.31 -17.79
N ALA A 289 22.31 15.26 -17.76
CA ALA A 289 20.96 15.05 -17.28
C ALA A 289 20.20 13.96 -18.07
N ARG A 290 20.32 13.95 -19.41
CA ARG A 290 19.77 12.85 -20.24
C ARG A 290 20.42 11.50 -19.92
N SER A 291 21.75 11.46 -19.76
CA SER A 291 22.46 10.22 -19.40
C SER A 291 22.07 9.68 -18.02
N LEU A 292 21.61 10.56 -17.12
CA LEU A 292 21.12 10.23 -15.79
C LEU A 292 19.60 9.99 -15.74
N GLY A 293 18.90 10.06 -16.89
CA GLY A 293 17.44 9.92 -16.95
C GLY A 293 16.65 11.08 -16.29
N LEU A 294 17.30 12.23 -16.02
CA LEU A 294 16.67 13.44 -15.48
C LEU A 294 15.87 14.21 -16.54
N LEU A 295 16.04 13.87 -17.81
CA LEU A 295 15.35 14.47 -18.94
C LEU A 295 15.00 13.35 -19.94
N PRO A 296 13.84 13.43 -20.61
CA PRO A 296 13.49 12.53 -21.70
C PRO A 296 14.40 12.70 -22.93
#